data_AF-A0A2U1YTF1-F1
#
_entry.id   AF-A0A2U1YTF1-F1
#
_cell.length_a   1.000
_cell.length_b   1.000
_cell.length_c   1.000
_cell.angle_alpha   90.00
_cell.angle_beta   90.00
_cell.angle_gamma   90.00
#
_symmetry.space_group_name_H-M   'P 1'
#
loop_
_entity.id
_entity.type
_entity.pdbx_description
1 polymer ?
#
loop_
_entity_poly.entity_id
_entity_poly.type
_entity_poly.pdbx_seq_one_letter_code
_entity_poly.pdbx_strand_id
1 'polypeptide(L)'
;MGVIVAANTGYTLYGNLIDTATVSASSQLIPVYNLKNMQPGKVWRASGCVEETVTVDLGSKQFVDAFAVVNQNMNGRGTIRVQFATDAGFTDVLFDETKRAIMPEAGLGYDPFGWSLGGYPRMDDPQRNQAIRTFLAPKKLKGRYTRFTFKNPTLAAGYIQAGRLFVGRQYIDEYGFEAGWSYTWNDPSQISDTERSIFTVSRPRFRLMNGKFPAMSPEAAFGAMDRMKKQLGKSKDLIVSAFPEDQWSAQRAYATSIYGVLSETAATGNPFFERFDTTLSARELVP
;
A
#
# COMPACT_ATOMS: atom_id res chain seq x y z
N MET A 1 5.94 -35.59 -5.43
CA MET A 1 5.00 -34.69 -4.73
C MET A 1 5.77 -33.44 -4.34
N GLY A 2 5.74 -32.41 -5.17
CA GLY A 2 6.36 -31.13 -4.84
C GLY A 2 5.44 -30.40 -3.87
N VAL A 3 5.88 -30.23 -2.63
CA VAL A 3 5.20 -29.36 -1.68
C VAL A 3 5.37 -27.94 -2.20
N ILE A 4 4.33 -27.39 -2.82
CA ILE A 4 4.21 -25.94 -2.99
C ILE A 4 3.97 -25.40 -1.58
N VAL A 5 5.04 -25.15 -0.84
CA VAL A 5 4.98 -24.17 0.24
C VAL A 5 4.91 -22.84 -0.49
N ALA A 6 3.70 -22.33 -0.73
CA ALA A 6 3.54 -20.91 -0.97
C ALA A 6 4.08 -20.24 0.30
N ALA A 7 5.35 -19.84 0.25
CA ALA A 7 5.96 -19.10 1.34
C ALA A 7 5.07 -17.90 1.57
N ASN A 8 4.58 -17.74 2.80
CA ASN A 8 3.70 -16.66 3.19
C ASN A 8 4.55 -15.36 3.29
N THR A 9 5.11 -14.92 2.17
CA THR A 9 6.19 -13.93 2.12
C THR A 9 5.61 -12.53 2.13
N GLY A 10 4.95 -12.17 3.23
CA GLY A 10 4.46 -10.81 3.43
C GLY A 10 5.59 -9.79 3.25
N TYR A 11 5.25 -8.63 2.68
CA TYR A 11 6.20 -7.52 2.51
C TYR A 11 5.75 -6.28 3.28
N THR A 12 6.73 -5.46 3.63
CA THR A 12 6.50 -4.10 4.14
C THR A 12 7.26 -3.11 3.27
N LEU A 13 6.56 -2.16 2.67
CA LEU A 13 7.16 -1.02 1.97
C LEU A 13 7.33 0.14 2.94
N TYR A 14 8.51 0.74 2.92
CA TYR A 14 8.88 1.82 3.85
C TYR A 14 9.80 2.83 3.18
N GLY A 15 9.96 3.99 3.83
CA GLY A 15 10.91 5.02 3.41
C GLY A 15 10.53 5.68 2.09
N ASN A 16 9.31 6.20 2.00
CA ASN A 16 8.79 6.85 0.80
C ASN A 16 9.62 8.10 0.43
N LEU A 17 10.32 8.04 -0.69
CA LEU A 17 11.19 9.11 -1.18
C LEU A 17 10.41 10.21 -1.91
N ILE A 18 9.12 10.03 -2.17
CA ILE A 18 8.33 11.02 -2.89
C ILE A 18 8.14 12.32 -2.10
N ASP A 19 8.21 12.25 -0.77
CA ASP A 19 8.06 13.41 0.13
C ASP A 19 9.05 14.53 -0.22
N THR A 20 10.28 14.17 -0.58
CA THR A 20 11.36 15.10 -0.95
C THR A 20 11.51 15.26 -2.46
N ALA A 21 10.84 14.42 -3.26
CA ALA A 21 10.98 14.41 -4.71
C ALA A 21 10.20 15.55 -5.39
N THR A 22 10.62 15.90 -6.61
CA THR A 22 9.86 16.74 -7.52
C THR A 22 8.91 15.85 -8.33
N VAL A 23 7.64 16.23 -8.41
CA VAL A 23 6.60 15.43 -9.11
C VAL A 23 5.94 16.31 -10.17
N SER A 24 5.83 15.78 -11.39
CA SER A 24 5.13 16.39 -12.51
C SER A 24 4.13 15.40 -13.13
N ALA A 25 3.08 15.90 -13.78
CA ALA A 25 2.11 15.07 -14.48
C ALA A 25 1.90 15.56 -15.92
N SER A 26 1.45 14.67 -16.81
CA SER A 26 1.02 15.04 -18.17
C SER A 26 -0.14 16.02 -18.14
N SER A 27 -1.04 15.87 -17.17
CA SER A 27 -2.21 16.72 -16.99
C SER A 27 -2.63 16.80 -15.51
N GLN A 28 -3.39 17.84 -15.17
CA GLN A 28 -3.92 18.01 -13.82
C GLN A 28 -5.20 18.88 -13.83
N LEU A 29 -6.30 18.29 -13.37
CA LEU A 29 -7.50 19.01 -12.92
C LEU A 29 -7.41 19.31 -11.42
N ILE A 30 -6.84 18.39 -10.66
CA ILE A 30 -6.48 18.58 -9.24
C ILE A 30 -4.95 18.42 -9.14
N PRO A 31 -4.24 19.30 -8.40
CA PRO A 31 -2.78 19.38 -8.46
C PRO A 31 -2.05 18.06 -8.20
N VAL A 32 -0.99 17.80 -8.98
CA VAL A 32 -0.13 16.60 -8.82
C VAL A 32 0.59 16.56 -7.47
N TYR A 33 0.81 17.72 -6.85
CA TYR A 33 1.43 17.82 -5.52
C TYR A 33 0.67 17.04 -4.43
N ASN A 34 -0.63 16.79 -4.62
CA ASN A 34 -1.42 15.99 -3.69
C ASN A 34 -0.92 14.56 -3.54
N LEU A 35 -0.28 13.98 -4.57
CA LEU A 35 0.33 12.64 -4.50
C LEU A 35 1.47 12.55 -3.47
N LYS A 36 2.02 13.69 -3.06
CA LYS A 36 3.01 13.79 -1.97
C LYS A 36 2.39 13.86 -0.58
N ASN A 37 1.06 13.98 -0.47
CA ASN A 37 0.42 14.02 0.83
C ASN A 37 0.23 12.61 1.38
N MET A 38 0.52 12.42 2.67
CA MET A 38 0.31 11.16 3.36
C MET A 38 -1.18 10.77 3.48
N GLN A 39 -2.08 11.75 3.46
CA GLN A 39 -3.52 11.49 3.53
C GLN A 39 -4.03 11.03 2.17
N PRO A 40 -4.52 9.77 2.04
CA PRO A 40 -4.93 9.24 0.74
C PRO A 40 -6.16 9.95 0.17
N GLY A 41 -6.92 10.69 0.99
CA GLY A 41 -8.05 11.52 0.55
C GLY A 41 -7.65 12.78 -0.23
N LYS A 42 -6.38 13.22 -0.16
CA LYS A 42 -5.89 14.31 -1.00
C LYS A 42 -5.40 13.74 -2.33
N VAL A 43 -6.23 13.88 -3.35
CA VAL A 43 -6.04 13.20 -4.62
C VAL A 43 -5.44 14.11 -5.69
N TRP A 44 -4.65 13.53 -6.59
CA TRP A 44 -4.41 14.10 -7.92
C TRP A 44 -5.46 13.58 -8.88
N ARG A 45 -5.86 14.42 -9.83
CA ARG A 45 -6.80 14.05 -10.89
C ARG A 45 -6.27 14.54 -12.22
N ALA A 46 -6.16 13.62 -13.18
CA ALA A 46 -5.81 13.92 -14.56
C ALA A 46 -7.00 14.52 -15.34
N SER A 47 -6.73 15.13 -16.49
CA SER A 47 -7.79 15.64 -17.38
C SER A 47 -8.43 14.56 -18.25
N GLY A 48 -7.74 13.44 -18.50
CA GLY A 48 -8.24 12.33 -19.29
C GLY A 48 -8.08 10.97 -18.61
N CYS A 49 -8.36 9.92 -19.38
CA CYS A 49 -8.25 8.53 -18.94
C CYS A 49 -7.62 7.58 -19.96
N VAL A 50 -7.25 8.06 -21.15
CA VAL A 50 -6.64 7.21 -22.20
C VAL A 50 -5.22 6.81 -21.83
N GLU A 51 -4.38 7.82 -21.56
CA GLU A 51 -3.00 7.66 -21.12
C GLU A 51 -2.59 8.92 -20.36
N GLU A 52 -2.25 8.74 -19.09
CA GLU A 52 -1.81 9.82 -18.22
C GLU A 52 -0.53 9.40 -17.51
N THR A 53 0.41 10.32 -17.37
CA THR A 53 1.72 10.04 -16.80
C THR A 53 1.99 10.93 -15.60
N VAL A 54 2.64 10.36 -14.59
CA VAL A 54 3.23 11.09 -13.48
C VAL A 54 4.70 10.74 -13.43
N THR A 55 5.56 11.75 -13.51
CA THR A 55 7.02 11.60 -13.42
C THR A 55 7.50 12.13 -12.06
N VAL A 56 8.34 11.34 -11.41
CA VAL A 56 8.96 11.64 -10.12
C VAL A 56 10.46 11.76 -10.35
N ASP A 57 11.04 12.90 -9.99
CA ASP A 57 12.48 13.13 -9.93
C ASP A 57 12.93 13.16 -8.46
N LEU A 58 13.76 12.19 -8.08
CA LEU A 58 14.32 12.08 -6.73
C LEU A 58 15.45 13.08 -6.45
N GLY A 59 15.84 13.90 -7.43
CA GLY A 59 16.91 14.90 -7.36
C GLY A 59 18.33 14.31 -7.41
N SER A 60 18.50 13.06 -6.99
CA SER A 60 19.75 12.31 -7.00
C SER A 60 19.50 10.81 -7.21
N LYS A 61 20.55 10.05 -7.55
CA LYS A 61 20.43 8.58 -7.67
C LYS A 61 20.24 7.95 -6.29
N GLN A 62 19.10 7.30 -6.08
CA GLN A 62 18.71 6.64 -4.83
C GLN A 62 18.53 5.13 -5.04
N PHE A 63 18.68 4.37 -3.95
CA PHE A 63 18.36 2.94 -3.94
C PHE A 63 16.88 2.72 -3.67
N VAL A 64 16.21 2.11 -4.65
CA VAL A 64 14.77 1.84 -4.67
C VAL A 64 14.54 0.40 -5.13
N ASP A 65 13.61 -0.30 -4.49
CA ASP A 65 13.15 -1.63 -4.89
C ASP A 65 11.63 -1.81 -4.75
N ALA A 66 10.90 -0.77 -4.35
CA ALA A 66 9.46 -0.82 -4.19
C ALA A 66 8.75 0.41 -4.73
N PHE A 67 7.65 0.16 -5.44
CA PHE A 67 6.76 1.19 -5.94
C PHE A 67 5.31 0.82 -5.64
N ALA A 68 4.47 1.82 -5.39
CA ALA A 68 3.04 1.59 -5.22
C ALA A 68 2.19 2.78 -5.64
N VAL A 69 0.94 2.49 -5.96
CA VAL A 69 -0.12 3.47 -6.16
C VAL A 69 -1.24 3.15 -5.17
N VAL A 70 -1.70 4.18 -4.45
CA VAL A 70 -2.72 4.08 -3.42
C VAL A 70 -3.91 4.96 -3.78
N ASN A 71 -5.11 4.47 -3.48
CA ASN A 71 -6.39 5.15 -3.66
C ASN A 71 -6.63 5.60 -5.11
N GLN A 72 -6.57 4.63 -6.02
CA GLN A 72 -6.76 4.83 -7.45
C GLN A 72 -8.21 4.51 -7.87
N ASN A 73 -8.78 5.23 -8.85
CA ASN A 73 -10.20 5.11 -9.25
C ASN A 73 -10.47 4.23 -10.49
N MET A 74 -9.45 3.58 -11.05
CA MET A 74 -9.56 2.77 -12.26
C MET A 74 -10.20 1.42 -11.96
N ASN A 75 -11.03 0.98 -12.91
CA ASN A 75 -11.59 -0.37 -12.93
C ASN A 75 -10.51 -1.44 -13.22
N GLY A 76 -10.87 -2.72 -13.06
CA GLY A 76 -9.95 -3.85 -13.30
C GLY A 76 -9.46 -4.00 -14.76
N ARG A 77 -9.96 -3.20 -15.72
CA ARG A 77 -9.44 -3.15 -17.10
C ARG A 77 -8.33 -2.12 -17.29
N GLY A 78 -8.20 -1.17 -16.36
CA GLY A 78 -7.12 -0.21 -16.36
C GLY A 78 -5.76 -0.86 -16.10
N THR A 79 -4.70 -0.25 -16.61
CA THR A 79 -3.32 -0.68 -16.37
C THR A 79 -2.49 0.46 -15.80
N ILE A 80 -1.54 0.08 -14.95
CA ILE A 80 -0.52 0.94 -14.37
C ILE A 80 0.83 0.37 -14.81
N ARG A 81 1.63 1.17 -15.49
CA ARG A 81 3.03 0.86 -15.82
C ARG A 81 3.94 1.71 -14.94
N VAL A 82 4.94 1.08 -14.35
CA VAL A 82 5.98 1.76 -13.59
C VAL A 82 7.31 1.56 -14.31
N GLN A 83 7.96 2.67 -14.63
CA GLN A 83 9.30 2.68 -15.18
C GLN A 83 10.24 3.40 -14.21
N PHE A 84 11.40 2.80 -13.91
CA PHE A 84 12.45 3.43 -13.10
C PHE A 84 13.72 3.53 -13.94
N ALA A 85 14.31 4.72 -14.02
CA ALA A 85 15.44 5.01 -14.90
C ALA A 85 16.52 5.84 -14.20
N THR A 86 17.72 5.84 -14.78
CA THR A 86 18.82 6.70 -14.30
C THR A 86 18.78 8.10 -14.91
N ASP A 87 18.13 8.27 -16.07
CA ASP A 87 18.03 9.50 -16.85
C ASP A 87 16.58 9.99 -17.02
N ALA A 88 16.42 11.28 -17.31
CA ALA A 88 15.10 11.91 -17.45
C ALA A 88 14.38 11.52 -18.75
N GLY A 89 15.14 11.08 -19.76
CA GLY A 89 14.62 10.63 -21.04
C GLY A 89 14.06 9.21 -21.01
N PHE A 90 14.30 8.46 -19.92
CA PHE A 90 13.97 7.04 -19.81
C PHE A 90 14.62 6.21 -20.92
N THR A 91 15.89 6.51 -21.22
CA THR A 91 16.70 5.74 -22.16
C THR A 91 17.42 4.58 -21.47
N ASP A 92 17.84 4.75 -20.21
CA ASP A 92 18.43 3.73 -19.35
C ASP A 92 17.43 3.30 -18.26
N VAL A 93 16.54 2.39 -18.63
CA VAL A 93 15.47 1.87 -17.75
C VAL A 93 15.98 0.66 -16.96
N LEU A 94 15.94 0.79 -15.63
CA LEU A 94 16.33 -0.24 -14.67
C LEU A 94 15.18 -1.17 -14.26
N PHE A 95 13.95 -0.66 -14.31
CA PHE A 95 12.74 -1.40 -13.98
C PHE A 95 11.62 -0.97 -14.91
N ASP A 96 10.88 -1.93 -15.44
CA ASP A 96 9.70 -1.69 -16.26
C ASP A 96 8.70 -2.81 -16.02
N GLU A 97 7.58 -2.48 -15.38
CA GLU A 97 6.53 -3.45 -15.13
C GLU A 97 5.16 -2.82 -15.35
N THR A 98 4.29 -3.55 -16.05
CA THR A 98 2.88 -3.16 -16.25
C THR A 98 1.99 -4.15 -15.53
N LYS A 99 1.11 -3.64 -14.67
CA LYS A 99 0.12 -4.44 -13.95
C LYS A 99 -1.28 -3.88 -14.17
N ARG A 100 -2.28 -4.75 -14.11
CA ARG A 100 -3.69 -4.33 -14.04
C ARG A 100 -3.94 -3.55 -12.74
N ALA A 101 -4.81 -2.55 -12.81
CA ALA A 101 -5.30 -1.85 -11.65
C ALA A 101 -6.11 -2.81 -10.77
N ILE A 102 -5.97 -2.69 -9.45
CA ILE A 102 -6.80 -3.43 -8.50
C ILE A 102 -8.05 -2.62 -8.26
N MET A 103 -9.20 -3.23 -8.52
CA MET A 103 -10.46 -2.78 -7.96
C MET A 103 -10.80 -3.72 -6.81
N PRO A 104 -11.12 -3.23 -5.60
CA PRO A 104 -11.69 -4.09 -4.58
C PRO A 104 -12.97 -4.71 -5.14
N GLU A 105 -13.12 -6.01 -5.02
CA GLU A 105 -14.32 -6.76 -5.42
C GLU A 105 -14.91 -7.37 -4.15
N ALA A 106 -16.24 -7.41 -4.01
CA ALA A 106 -16.89 -8.25 -3.01
C ALA A 106 -17.30 -9.56 -3.71
N GLY A 107 -16.64 -10.66 -3.39
CA GLY A 107 -16.97 -11.97 -3.94
C GLY A 107 -18.37 -12.44 -3.51
N LEU A 108 -18.97 -13.30 -4.34
CA LEU A 108 -20.20 -14.04 -4.01
C LEU A 108 -20.04 -14.81 -2.68
N GLY A 109 -20.99 -14.66 -1.76
CA GLY A 109 -21.05 -15.46 -0.53
C GLY A 109 -20.14 -15.03 0.62
N TYR A 110 -19.48 -13.87 0.52
CA TYR A 110 -18.53 -13.39 1.53
C TYR A 110 -19.15 -12.52 2.65
N ASP A 111 -20.41 -12.09 2.49
CA ASP A 111 -21.19 -11.42 3.53
C ASP A 111 -22.02 -12.43 4.33
N PRO A 112 -22.32 -12.17 5.62
CA PRO A 112 -23.24 -13.00 6.40
C PRO A 112 -24.55 -13.18 5.61
N PHE A 113 -24.92 -14.44 5.36
CA PHE A 113 -26.11 -14.86 4.59
C PHE A 113 -26.05 -14.75 3.06
N GLY A 114 -24.88 -14.48 2.45
CA GLY A 114 -24.76 -14.54 0.99
C GLY A 114 -25.68 -13.57 0.24
N TRP A 115 -26.13 -12.51 0.91
CA TRP A 115 -27.04 -11.51 0.37
C TRP A 115 -26.39 -10.66 -0.73
N SER A 116 -25.07 -10.53 -0.70
CA SER A 116 -24.28 -10.02 -1.82
C SER A 116 -24.20 -11.08 -2.90
N LEU A 117 -24.86 -10.82 -4.04
CA LEU A 117 -24.74 -11.59 -5.29
C LEU A 117 -23.34 -11.52 -5.94
N GLY A 118 -22.31 -11.23 -5.14
CA GLY A 118 -21.04 -10.73 -5.63
C GLY A 118 -21.24 -9.38 -6.31
N GLY A 119 -20.26 -8.50 -6.17
CA GLY A 119 -20.36 -7.19 -6.76
C GLY A 119 -19.14 -6.35 -6.48
N TYR A 120 -18.97 -5.35 -7.32
CA TYR A 120 -18.05 -4.27 -7.03
C TYR A 120 -18.61 -3.46 -5.84
N PRO A 121 -17.87 -3.24 -4.74
CA PRO A 121 -18.24 -2.26 -3.74
C PRO A 121 -18.50 -0.94 -4.47
N ARG A 122 -19.60 -0.27 -4.12
CA ARG A 122 -19.97 0.97 -4.78
C ARG A 122 -18.82 1.97 -4.63
N MET A 123 -18.47 2.65 -5.72
CA MET A 123 -17.37 3.63 -5.71
C MET A 123 -17.67 4.87 -4.87
N ASP A 124 -18.92 5.03 -4.40
CA ASP A 124 -19.37 6.07 -3.47
C ASP A 124 -19.20 5.69 -1.99
N ASP A 125 -18.61 4.52 -1.67
CA ASP A 125 -18.18 4.16 -0.32
C ASP A 125 -16.66 4.41 -0.15
N PRO A 126 -16.25 5.66 0.15
CA PRO A 126 -14.84 6.02 0.33
C PRO A 126 -14.19 5.31 1.52
N GLN A 127 -14.97 4.75 2.45
CA GLN A 127 -14.42 4.00 3.59
C GLN A 127 -14.01 2.57 3.21
N ARG A 128 -14.46 2.04 2.06
CA ARG A 128 -14.21 0.65 1.65
C ARG A 128 -13.17 0.46 0.55
N ASN A 129 -12.74 1.51 -0.15
CA ASN A 129 -12.06 1.32 -1.45
C ASN A 129 -10.71 2.05 -1.58
N GLN A 130 -9.76 1.79 -0.68
CA GLN A 130 -8.36 2.14 -0.94
C GLN A 130 -7.69 1.09 -1.81
N ALA A 131 -7.86 1.20 -3.12
CA ALA A 131 -7.13 0.35 -4.06
C ALA A 131 -5.62 0.62 -3.94
N ILE A 132 -4.86 -0.39 -3.51
CA ILE A 132 -3.40 -0.37 -3.41
C ILE A 132 -2.85 -1.33 -4.46
N ARG A 133 -1.99 -0.84 -5.35
CA ARG A 133 -1.24 -1.67 -6.29
C ARG A 133 0.25 -1.49 -6.06
N THR A 134 0.96 -2.59 -5.84
CA THR A 134 2.41 -2.61 -5.60
C THR A 134 3.19 -3.24 -6.74
N PHE A 135 4.41 -2.76 -6.93
CA PHE A 135 5.40 -3.20 -7.89
C PHE A 135 6.72 -3.38 -7.14
N LEU A 136 7.26 -4.59 -7.18
CA LEU A 136 8.40 -4.98 -6.37
C LEU A 136 9.52 -5.36 -7.33
N ALA A 137 10.65 -4.68 -7.24
CA ALA A 137 11.83 -5.06 -7.98
C ALA A 137 12.50 -6.27 -7.28
N PRO A 138 13.04 -7.25 -8.03
CA PRO A 138 13.69 -8.41 -7.43
C PRO A 138 15.02 -8.07 -6.72
N LYS A 139 15.56 -6.87 -6.95
CA LYS A 139 16.81 -6.38 -6.36
C LYS A 139 16.76 -4.86 -6.16
N LYS A 140 17.64 -4.34 -5.32
CA LYS A 140 17.85 -2.89 -5.14
C LYS A 140 18.40 -2.26 -6.41
N LEU A 141 17.67 -1.29 -6.95
CA LEU A 141 18.04 -0.55 -8.15
C LEU A 141 18.50 0.86 -7.78
N LYS A 142 19.53 1.35 -8.44
CA LYS A 142 20.09 2.69 -8.21
C LYS A 142 19.74 3.63 -9.37
N GLY A 143 18.64 4.35 -9.23
CA GLY A 143 18.10 5.26 -10.26
C GLY A 143 17.62 6.58 -9.68
N ARG A 144 17.13 7.49 -10.52
CA ARG A 144 16.71 8.84 -10.13
C ARG A 144 15.28 9.16 -10.54
N TYR A 145 14.83 8.66 -11.69
CA TYR A 145 13.54 9.03 -12.27
C TYR A 145 12.57 7.86 -12.22
N THR A 146 11.35 8.09 -11.78
CA THR A 146 10.26 7.11 -11.84
C THR A 146 9.12 7.68 -12.67
N ARG A 147 8.55 6.90 -13.60
CA ARG A 147 7.35 7.27 -14.34
C ARG A 147 6.25 6.25 -14.08
N PHE A 148 5.12 6.76 -13.64
CA PHE A 148 3.87 6.01 -13.54
C PHE A 148 3.02 6.38 -14.73
N THR A 149 2.68 5.41 -15.58
CA THR A 149 1.76 5.58 -16.70
C THR A 149 0.47 4.85 -16.40
N PHE A 150 -0.64 5.58 -16.40
CA PHE A 150 -1.98 5.09 -16.15
C PHE A 150 -2.76 5.05 -17.45
N LYS A 151 -3.43 3.93 -17.74
CA LYS A 151 -4.28 3.77 -18.93
C LYS A 151 -5.61 3.13 -18.57
N ASN A 152 -6.72 3.81 -18.85
CA ASN A 152 -8.05 3.24 -18.75
C ASN A 152 -9.06 3.96 -19.67
N PRO A 153 -9.01 3.73 -20.99
CA PRO A 153 -9.87 4.44 -21.94
C PRO A 153 -11.37 4.15 -21.76
N THR A 154 -11.72 3.08 -21.04
CA THR A 154 -13.12 2.68 -20.79
C THR A 154 -13.69 3.21 -19.48
N LEU A 155 -13.00 4.14 -18.81
CA LEU A 155 -13.42 4.66 -17.52
C LEU A 155 -14.56 5.67 -17.68
N ALA A 156 -15.76 5.32 -17.19
CA ALA A 156 -16.95 6.15 -17.29
C ALA A 156 -16.81 7.55 -16.63
N ALA A 157 -15.95 7.68 -15.62
CA ALA A 157 -15.68 8.96 -14.96
C ALA A 157 -14.95 9.96 -15.89
N GLY A 158 -14.29 9.50 -16.96
CA GLY A 158 -13.54 10.35 -17.89
C GLY A 158 -12.17 10.83 -17.40
N TYR A 159 -11.86 10.65 -16.11
CA TYR A 159 -10.59 11.07 -15.50
C TYR A 159 -9.95 9.96 -14.66
N ILE A 160 -8.62 9.94 -14.62
CA ILE A 160 -7.85 9.10 -13.69
C ILE A 160 -7.53 9.88 -12.41
N GLN A 161 -7.61 9.19 -11.27
CA GLN A 161 -7.33 9.72 -9.94
C GLN A 161 -6.42 8.77 -9.17
N ALA A 162 -5.51 9.33 -8.37
CA ALA A 162 -4.73 8.60 -7.37
C ALA A 162 -4.53 9.48 -6.12
N GLY A 163 -4.49 8.86 -4.94
CA GLY A 163 -4.29 9.56 -3.66
C GLY A 163 -2.82 9.70 -3.27
N ARG A 164 -2.05 8.61 -3.38
CA ARG A 164 -0.65 8.58 -2.96
C ARG A 164 0.18 7.71 -3.90
N LEU A 165 1.39 8.17 -4.18
CA LEU A 165 2.42 7.34 -4.81
C LEU A 165 3.46 6.93 -3.77
N PHE A 166 4.02 5.74 -3.95
CA PHE A 166 5.09 5.22 -3.13
C PHE A 166 6.28 4.90 -4.01
N VAL A 167 7.45 5.42 -3.63
CA VAL A 167 8.75 5.07 -4.24
C VAL A 167 9.73 4.92 -3.09
N GLY A 168 10.13 3.70 -2.77
CA GLY A 168 10.90 3.46 -1.56
C GLY A 168 11.53 2.08 -1.52
N ARG A 169 11.58 1.53 -0.30
CA ARG A 169 12.24 0.26 -0.02
C ARG A 169 11.23 -0.81 0.38
N GLN A 170 11.51 -2.06 0.06
CA GLN A 170 10.81 -3.22 0.63
C GLN A 170 11.64 -3.91 1.72
N TYR A 171 10.93 -4.41 2.71
CA TYR A 171 11.39 -5.42 3.65
C TYR A 171 10.56 -6.68 3.40
N ILE A 172 11.26 -7.80 3.18
CA ILE A 172 10.68 -9.13 3.05
C ILE A 172 11.44 -9.99 4.05
N ASP A 173 10.71 -10.66 4.93
CA ASP A 173 11.29 -11.57 5.90
C ASP A 173 11.51 -12.97 5.28
N GLU A 174 12.56 -13.68 5.72
CA GLU A 174 12.88 -15.03 5.23
C GLU A 174 11.78 -16.05 5.58
N TYR A 175 11.19 -15.91 6.77
CA TYR A 175 10.16 -16.83 7.28
C TYR A 175 8.75 -16.24 7.16
N GLY A 176 8.63 -14.98 6.74
CA GLY A 176 7.35 -14.30 6.56
C GLY A 176 6.66 -13.97 7.88
N PHE A 177 5.36 -13.69 7.81
CA PHE A 177 4.56 -13.47 9.02
C PHE A 177 4.29 -14.79 9.74
N GLU A 178 4.38 -14.77 11.07
CA GLU A 178 3.95 -15.88 11.93
C GLU A 178 2.47 -16.21 11.64
N ALA A 179 2.13 -17.50 11.67
CA ALA A 179 0.75 -17.94 11.62
C ALA A 179 -0.01 -17.36 12.83
N GLY A 180 -1.19 -16.77 12.58
CA GLY A 180 -1.95 -16.06 13.62
C GLY A 180 -1.80 -14.53 13.59
N TRP A 181 -1.28 -13.96 12.49
CA TRP A 181 -1.50 -12.54 12.21
C TRP A 181 -2.99 -12.21 12.27
N SER A 182 -3.33 -11.04 12.80
CA SER A 182 -4.71 -10.63 13.00
C SER A 182 -4.99 -9.32 12.28
N TYR A 183 -6.25 -9.18 11.91
CA TYR A 183 -6.78 -7.99 11.29
C TYR A 183 -8.10 -7.65 11.99
N THR A 184 -8.24 -6.39 12.39
CA THR A 184 -9.39 -5.92 13.15
C THR A 184 -9.85 -4.55 12.65
N TRP A 185 -11.17 -4.34 12.64
CA TRP A 185 -11.75 -3.01 12.47
C TRP A 185 -11.83 -2.31 13.82
N ASN A 186 -11.23 -1.12 13.92
CA ASN A 186 -11.34 -0.27 15.10
C ASN A 186 -12.33 0.87 14.81
N ASP A 187 -13.36 0.97 15.65
CA ASP A 187 -14.32 2.08 15.65
C ASP A 187 -14.06 2.98 16.85
N PRO A 188 -13.41 4.15 16.68
CA PRO A 188 -13.13 5.07 17.77
C PRO A 188 -14.32 5.96 18.15
N SER A 189 -15.52 5.69 17.62
CA SER A 189 -16.74 6.44 17.94
C SER A 189 -17.07 6.37 19.43
N GLN A 190 -17.57 7.47 19.98
CA GLN A 190 -17.97 7.55 21.39
C GLN A 190 -19.47 7.45 21.49
N ILE A 191 -19.94 6.57 22.37
CA ILE A 191 -21.35 6.40 22.71
C ILE A 191 -21.53 6.90 24.13
N SER A 192 -22.44 7.85 24.32
CA SER A 192 -22.85 8.34 25.63
C SER A 192 -24.33 8.08 25.82
N ASP A 193 -24.66 7.30 26.84
CA ASP A 193 -26.03 7.02 27.22
C ASP A 193 -26.52 8.05 28.25
N THR A 194 -27.77 8.47 28.09
CA THR A 194 -28.56 9.19 29.10
C THR A 194 -29.76 8.34 29.48
N GLU A 195 -30.54 8.71 30.50
CA GLU A 195 -31.67 7.90 31.01
C GLU A 195 -32.69 7.46 29.94
N ARG A 196 -32.78 8.16 28.79
CA ARG A 196 -33.69 7.80 27.69
C ARG A 196 -33.11 7.95 26.27
N SER A 197 -31.90 8.46 26.09
CA SER A 197 -31.34 8.67 24.75
C SER A 197 -29.86 8.35 24.65
N ILE A 198 -29.45 7.93 23.45
CA ILE A 198 -28.07 7.62 23.10
C ILE A 198 -27.54 8.74 22.22
N PHE A 199 -26.39 9.31 22.59
CA PHE A 199 -25.65 10.26 21.77
C PHE A 199 -24.39 9.58 21.23
N THR A 200 -24.23 9.61 19.91
CA THR A 200 -23.08 8.99 19.24
C THR A 200 -22.24 10.06 18.55
N VAL A 201 -20.99 10.21 18.96
CA VAL A 201 -19.98 10.98 18.23
C VAL A 201 -19.28 10.02 17.28
N SER A 202 -19.74 10.00 16.04
CA SER A 202 -19.19 9.14 15.00
C SER A 202 -17.79 9.58 14.60
N ARG A 203 -16.87 8.63 14.48
CA ARG A 203 -15.51 8.83 13.98
C ARG A 203 -15.21 7.84 12.85
N PRO A 204 -14.30 8.18 11.91
CA PRO A 204 -13.91 7.27 10.86
C PRO A 204 -13.32 5.97 11.44
N ARG A 205 -13.88 4.85 11.00
CA ARG A 205 -13.38 3.50 11.31
C ARG A 205 -12.11 3.24 10.51
N PHE A 206 -11.17 2.52 11.09
CA PHE A 206 -9.92 2.17 10.41
C PHE A 206 -9.51 0.73 10.69
N ARG A 207 -8.71 0.19 9.77
CA ARG A 207 -8.18 -1.17 9.87
C ARG A 207 -6.89 -1.18 10.68
N LEU A 208 -6.70 -2.24 11.47
CA LEU A 208 -5.47 -2.49 12.21
C LEU A 208 -4.99 -3.91 11.91
N MET A 209 -3.74 -4.03 11.49
CA MET A 209 -3.08 -5.30 11.23
C MET A 209 -1.95 -5.51 12.21
N ASN A 210 -1.95 -6.66 12.88
CA ASN A 210 -0.88 -7.09 13.77
C ASN A 210 -0.27 -8.38 13.23
N GLY A 211 1.03 -8.35 12.98
CA GLY A 211 1.80 -9.52 12.62
C GLY A 211 3.05 -9.61 13.49
N LYS A 212 3.53 -10.83 13.72
CA LYS A 212 4.81 -11.10 14.36
C LYS A 212 5.76 -11.69 13.33
N PHE A 213 7.01 -11.26 13.36
CA PHE A 213 8.12 -11.86 12.62
C PHE A 213 8.92 -12.71 13.61
N PRO A 214 8.82 -14.04 13.51
CA PRO A 214 9.51 -14.95 14.41
C PRO A 214 10.91 -15.29 13.90
N ALA A 215 11.83 -15.58 14.82
CA ALA A 215 13.13 -16.21 14.56
C ALA A 215 14.01 -15.49 13.51
N MET A 216 13.95 -14.15 13.47
CA MET A 216 14.79 -13.32 12.61
C MET A 216 16.27 -13.50 12.95
N SER A 217 17.13 -13.45 11.93
CA SER A 217 18.57 -13.41 12.11
C SER A 217 19.02 -12.09 12.78
N PRO A 218 20.22 -12.06 13.41
CA PRO A 218 20.78 -10.82 13.96
C PRO A 218 20.85 -9.68 12.91
N GLU A 219 21.21 -10.00 11.67
CA GLU A 219 21.32 -9.05 10.57
C GLU A 219 19.95 -8.51 10.14
N ALA A 220 18.93 -9.37 10.08
CA ALA A 220 17.57 -8.96 9.75
C ALA A 220 17.00 -8.05 10.86
N ALA A 221 17.16 -8.46 12.12
CA ALA A 221 16.62 -7.78 13.29
C ALA A 221 17.26 -6.41 13.56
N PHE A 222 18.59 -6.34 13.66
CA PHE A 222 19.30 -5.09 13.99
C PHE A 222 19.73 -4.30 12.75
N GLY A 223 19.75 -4.91 11.57
CA GLY A 223 20.13 -4.23 10.33
C GLY A 223 18.94 -3.63 9.58
N ALA A 224 18.05 -4.49 9.09
CA ALA A 224 16.97 -4.07 8.20
C ALA A 224 15.73 -3.60 8.97
N MET A 225 15.28 -4.38 9.97
CA MET A 225 14.09 -4.11 10.76
C MET A 225 14.28 -2.90 11.68
N ASP A 226 15.38 -2.82 12.43
CA ASP A 226 15.68 -1.64 13.27
C ASP A 226 15.77 -0.35 12.45
N ARG A 227 16.45 -0.39 11.30
CA ARG A 227 16.53 0.74 10.38
C ARG A 227 15.15 1.14 9.85
N MET A 228 14.30 0.18 9.50
CA MET A 228 12.92 0.45 9.08
C MET A 228 12.14 1.14 10.21
N LYS A 229 12.16 0.61 11.43
CA LYS A 229 11.49 1.20 12.59
C LYS A 229 11.99 2.61 12.88
N LYS A 230 13.30 2.83 12.85
CA LYS A 230 13.93 4.13 13.06
C LYS A 230 13.55 5.15 11.99
N GLN A 231 13.46 4.73 10.73
CA GLN A 231 13.10 5.60 9.62
C GLN A 231 11.60 5.93 9.60
N LEU A 232 10.74 4.95 9.94
CA LEU A 232 9.29 5.15 9.94
C LEU A 232 8.82 5.94 11.16
N GLY A 233 9.31 5.57 12.36
CA GLY A 233 8.68 5.99 13.61
C GLY A 233 7.17 5.73 13.59
N LYS A 234 6.39 6.56 14.28
CA LYS A 234 4.92 6.54 14.21
C LYS A 234 4.34 7.54 13.22
N SER A 235 5.20 8.31 12.53
CA SER A 235 4.80 9.50 11.77
C SER A 235 4.90 9.35 10.26
N LYS A 236 5.66 8.36 9.77
CA LYS A 236 5.81 8.11 8.33
C LYS A 236 4.96 6.94 7.86
N ASP A 237 4.62 6.99 6.58
CA ASP A 237 3.78 6.01 5.93
C ASP A 237 4.52 4.73 5.55
N LEU A 238 3.77 3.64 5.57
CA LEU A 238 4.18 2.31 5.16
C LEU A 238 3.03 1.61 4.43
N ILE A 239 3.38 0.60 3.63
CA ILE A 239 2.42 -0.36 3.09
C ILE A 239 2.81 -1.73 3.60
N VAL A 240 1.91 -2.41 4.30
CA VAL A 240 2.12 -3.80 4.70
C VAL A 240 1.16 -4.68 3.92
N SER A 241 1.63 -5.85 3.49
CA SER A 241 0.80 -6.87 2.87
C SER A 241 1.19 -8.25 3.39
N ALA A 242 0.22 -9.02 3.89
CA ALA A 242 0.47 -10.41 4.30
C ALA A 242 0.56 -11.37 3.10
N PHE A 243 -0.20 -11.12 2.03
CA PHE A 243 -0.29 -12.01 0.86
C PHE A 243 -0.07 -11.23 -0.44
N PRO A 244 1.20 -11.07 -0.88
CA PRO A 244 1.58 -10.30 -2.06
C PRO A 244 1.08 -10.91 -3.38
N GLU A 245 1.18 -12.23 -3.47
CA GLU A 245 1.13 -12.98 -4.71
C GLU A 245 -0.27 -13.52 -5.05
N ASP A 246 -1.23 -13.36 -4.13
CA ASP A 246 -2.60 -13.77 -4.38
C ASP A 246 -3.30 -12.76 -5.30
N GLN A 247 -2.99 -12.89 -6.59
CA GLN A 247 -3.59 -12.12 -7.67
C GLN A 247 -5.00 -12.63 -8.03
N TRP A 248 -5.43 -13.76 -7.45
CA TRP A 248 -6.66 -14.44 -7.83
C TRP A 248 -7.90 -13.83 -7.17
N SER A 249 -7.72 -13.10 -6.08
CA SER A 249 -8.79 -12.34 -5.44
C SER A 249 -8.29 -10.93 -5.08
N ALA A 250 -8.63 -9.95 -5.92
CA ALA A 250 -8.39 -8.53 -5.66
C ALA A 250 -8.89 -8.10 -4.27
N GLN A 251 -9.92 -8.78 -3.76
CA GLN A 251 -10.44 -8.66 -2.41
C GLN A 251 -9.47 -9.11 -1.32
N ARG A 252 -8.80 -10.26 -1.48
CA ARG A 252 -7.84 -10.74 -0.48
C ARG A 252 -6.62 -9.83 -0.45
N ALA A 253 -6.09 -9.45 -1.61
CA ALA A 253 -5.01 -8.47 -1.70
C ALA A 253 -5.40 -7.14 -1.01
N TYR A 254 -6.64 -6.67 -1.17
CA TYR A 254 -7.15 -5.50 -0.46
C TYR A 254 -7.31 -5.74 1.06
N ALA A 255 -7.91 -6.86 1.47
CA ALA A 255 -8.16 -7.20 2.86
C ALA A 255 -6.86 -7.43 3.65
N THR A 256 -5.83 -7.95 2.99
CA THR A 256 -4.56 -8.32 3.60
C THR A 256 -3.48 -7.26 3.40
N SER A 257 -3.81 -6.10 2.80
CA SER A 257 -2.89 -4.99 2.62
C SER A 257 -3.42 -3.71 3.27
N ILE A 258 -2.55 -3.01 3.98
CA ILE A 258 -2.85 -1.74 4.65
C ILE A 258 -1.85 -0.68 4.19
N TYR A 259 -2.36 0.48 3.78
CA TYR A 259 -1.60 1.71 3.70
C TYR A 259 -1.82 2.51 4.98
N GLY A 260 -0.75 2.86 5.69
CA GLY A 260 -0.90 3.66 6.89
C GLY A 260 0.39 3.88 7.65
N VAL A 261 0.33 3.88 8.97
CA VAL A 261 1.46 4.19 9.86
C VAL A 261 1.64 3.10 10.91
N LEU A 262 2.81 3.04 11.55
CA LEU A 262 3.00 2.18 12.71
C LEU A 262 2.14 2.68 13.88
N SER A 263 1.33 1.79 14.43
CA SER A 263 0.57 2.06 15.68
C SER A 263 1.53 2.14 16.87
N GLU A 264 2.51 1.25 16.88
CA GLU A 264 3.53 1.15 17.91
C GLU A 264 4.88 0.73 17.34
N THR A 265 5.93 1.13 18.03
CA THR A 265 7.31 0.70 17.76
C THR A 265 7.66 -0.35 18.81
N ALA A 266 7.31 -1.60 18.52
CA ALA A 266 7.55 -2.71 19.42
C ALA A 266 9.06 -2.97 19.61
N ALA A 267 9.43 -3.42 20.81
CA ALA A 267 10.79 -3.86 21.09
C ALA A 267 11.12 -5.13 20.30
N THR A 268 12.39 -5.28 19.94
CA THR A 268 12.91 -6.53 19.37
C THR A 268 13.38 -7.40 20.54
N GLY A 269 12.74 -8.56 20.72
CA GLY A 269 13.08 -9.54 21.77
C GLY A 269 14.04 -10.60 21.27
N ASN A 270 14.75 -11.27 22.19
CA ASN A 270 15.65 -12.39 21.89
C ASN A 270 15.16 -13.66 22.60
N PRO A 271 14.08 -14.31 22.11
CA PRO A 271 13.49 -15.47 22.80
C PRO A 271 14.40 -16.70 22.80
N PHE A 272 15.27 -16.87 21.80
CA PHE A 272 16.25 -17.95 21.72
C PHE A 272 17.62 -17.39 21.38
N PHE A 273 18.70 -18.13 21.66
CA PHE A 273 20.05 -17.69 21.34
C PHE A 273 20.18 -17.33 19.83
N GLU A 274 20.62 -16.10 19.55
CA GLU A 274 20.79 -15.54 18.19
C GLU A 274 19.53 -15.53 17.30
N ARG A 275 18.34 -15.60 17.89
CA ARG A 275 17.08 -15.54 17.17
C ARG A 275 16.17 -14.50 17.80
N PHE A 276 15.79 -13.52 16.97
CA PHE A 276 15.07 -12.34 17.43
C PHE A 276 13.65 -12.32 16.91
N ASP A 277 12.74 -11.80 17.74
CA ASP A 277 11.34 -11.65 17.39
C ASP A 277 10.94 -10.17 17.46
N THR A 278 10.06 -9.77 16.56
CA THR A 278 9.40 -8.46 16.65
C THR A 278 7.96 -8.53 16.19
N THR A 279 7.14 -7.65 16.73
CA THR A 279 5.80 -7.38 16.20
C THR A 279 5.79 -6.15 15.30
N LEU A 280 4.88 -6.16 14.33
CA LEU A 280 4.56 -5.06 13.46
C LEU A 280 3.06 -4.80 13.60
N SER A 281 2.71 -3.63 14.12
CA SER A 281 1.33 -3.17 14.22
C SER A 281 1.14 -1.97 13.30
N ALA A 282 0.35 -2.15 12.24
CA ALA A 282 0.06 -1.12 11.26
C ALA A 282 -1.39 -0.64 11.40
N ARG A 283 -1.57 0.68 11.49
CA ARG A 283 -2.86 1.36 11.49
C ARG A 283 -3.09 1.99 10.14
N GLU A 284 -4.25 1.71 9.53
CA GLU A 284 -4.65 2.33 8.27
C GLU A 284 -4.90 3.83 8.40
N LEU A 285 -4.47 4.58 7.38
CA LEU A 285 -4.86 5.98 7.19
C LEU A 285 -6.12 6.05 6.34
N VAL A 286 -7.19 6.62 6.88
CA VAL A 286 -8.49 6.74 6.20
C VAL A 286 -8.52 8.03 5.37
N PRO A 287 -9.21 8.06 4.21
CA PRO A 287 -9.31 9.26 3.37
C PRO A 287 -10.16 10.38 4.00
#